data_AF-A0A6F9APC2-F1
#
_entry.id   AF-A0A6F9APC2-F1
#
_cell.length_a   1.000
_cell.length_b   1.000
_cell.length_c   1.000
_cell.angle_alpha   90.00
_cell.angle_beta   90.00
_cell.angle_gamma   90.00
#
_symmetry.space_group_name_H-M   'P 1'
#
loop_
_entity.id
_entity.type
_entity.pdbx_description
1 polymer ?
#
loop_
_entity_poly.entity_id
_entity_poly.type
_entity_poly.pdbx_seq_one_letter_code
_entity_poly.pdbx_strand_id
1 'polypeptide(L)'
;MNKCFLTERCCEVLASTLSSISSHLRELDLSHNDLQDSGVRLLSTGLGSKLSEVKPSHMREVDLSFNHPGNSGVKLLFARLEIET
;
A
#
# COMPACT_ATOMS: atom_id res chain seq x y z
N MET A 1 -5.33 4.18 21.61
CA MET A 1 -5.54 5.44 20.85
C MET A 1 -4.26 5.70 20.07
N ASN A 2 -4.10 5.04 18.93
CA ASN A 2 -2.95 5.26 18.04
C ASN A 2 -3.50 5.75 16.71
N LYS A 3 -3.73 7.06 16.61
CA LYS A 3 -3.78 7.68 15.28
C LYS A 3 -2.33 7.73 14.83
N CYS A 4 -1.89 6.75 14.04
CA CYS A 4 -0.64 6.91 13.33
C CYS A 4 -0.88 7.95 12.24
N PHE A 5 -0.24 9.10 12.37
CA PHE A 5 -0.22 10.10 11.32
C PHE A 5 0.91 9.73 10.36
N LEU A 6 0.66 8.75 9.49
CA LEU A 6 1.56 8.48 8.36
C LEU A 6 1.63 9.75 7.51
N THR A 7 2.73 10.48 7.63
CA THR A 7 3.00 11.62 6.74
C THR A 7 3.37 11.12 5.34
N GLU A 8 3.34 12.01 4.35
CA GLU A 8 3.79 11.69 2.98
C GLU A 8 5.20 11.08 2.95
N ARG A 9 6.11 11.61 3.78
CA ARG A 9 7.47 11.08 3.94
C ARG A 9 7.49 9.68 4.56
N CYS A 10 6.57 9.38 5.47
CA CYS A 10 6.41 8.01 5.97
C CYS A 10 5.93 7.07 4.86
N CYS A 11 5.06 7.54 3.96
CA CYS A 11 4.60 6.76 2.80
C CYS A 11 5.74 6.49 1.81
N GLU A 12 6.65 7.44 1.58
CA GLU A 12 7.84 7.23 0.76
C GLU A 12 8.79 6.19 1.35
N VAL A 13 9.09 6.30 2.66
CA VAL A 13 9.93 5.33 3.37
C VAL A 13 9.29 3.95 3.36
N LEU A 14 7.98 3.88 3.59
CA LEU A 14 7.22 2.62 3.53
C LEU A 14 7.22 2.04 2.12
N ALA A 15 7.02 2.85 1.08
CA ALA A 15 7.10 2.43 -0.32
C ALA A 15 8.50 1.87 -0.67
N SER A 16 9.57 2.52 -0.22
CA SER A 16 10.94 2.03 -0.39
C SER A 16 11.22 0.76 0.41
N THR A 17 10.63 0.64 1.60
CA THR A 17 10.76 -0.56 2.43
C THR A 17 10.00 -1.73 1.80
N LEU A 18 8.78 -1.51 1.31
CA LEU A 18 7.96 -2.50 0.60
C LEU A 18 8.64 -2.98 -0.69
N SER A 19 9.32 -2.10 -1.41
CA SER A 19 10.12 -2.50 -2.57
C SER A 19 11.35 -3.34 -2.19
N SER A 20 11.83 -3.24 -0.95
CA SER A 20 12.96 -4.03 -0.42
C SER A 20 12.52 -5.31 0.33
N ILE A 21 11.29 -5.37 0.85
CA ILE A 21 10.77 -6.51 1.63
C ILE A 21 10.63 -7.78 0.79
N SER A 22 11.25 -8.86 1.26
CA SER A 22 11.16 -10.22 0.71
C SER A 22 9.72 -10.75 0.69
N SER A 23 9.41 -11.68 -0.22
CA SER A 23 8.11 -12.27 -0.59
C SER A 23 7.30 -12.94 0.54
N HIS A 24 7.67 -12.74 1.80
CA HIS A 24 7.00 -13.30 2.97
C HIS A 24 5.95 -12.38 3.59
N LEU A 25 5.88 -11.11 3.19
CA LEU A 25 4.82 -10.22 3.66
C LEU A 25 3.48 -10.65 3.04
N ARG A 26 2.58 -11.13 3.88
CA ARG A 26 1.25 -11.63 3.47
C ARG A 26 0.13 -10.63 3.69
N GLU A 27 0.24 -9.86 4.76
CA GLU A 27 -0.76 -8.92 5.24
C GLU A 27 -0.06 -7.60 5.59
N LEU A 28 -0.66 -6.48 5.19
CA LEU A 28 -0.21 -5.13 5.51
C LEU A 28 -1.40 -4.34 6.08
N ASP A 29 -1.41 -4.18 7.41
CA ASP A 29 -2.41 -3.35 8.10
C ASP A 29 -1.94 -1.89 8.12
N LEU A 30 -2.67 -1.05 7.38
CA LEU A 30 -2.54 0.40 7.39
C LEU A 30 -3.84 1.06 7.83
N SER A 31 -4.72 0.34 8.51
CA SER A 31 -5.99 0.87 9.00
C SER A 31 -5.77 2.05 9.96
N HIS A 32 -6.76 2.96 10.02
CA HIS A 32 -6.75 4.12 10.92
C HIS A 32 -5.56 5.09 10.74
N ASN A 33 -5.05 5.23 9.52
CA ASN A 33 -4.11 6.29 9.17
C ASN A 33 -4.84 7.43 8.41
N ASP A 34 -4.14 8.53 8.12
CA ASP A 34 -4.67 9.64 7.29
C ASP A 34 -3.93 9.68 5.94
N LEU A 35 -3.92 8.55 5.23
CA LEU A 35 -3.15 8.39 3.99
C LEU A 35 -3.66 9.27 2.85
N GLN A 36 -4.96 9.61 2.85
CA GLN A 36 -5.62 10.33 1.75
C GLN A 36 -5.37 9.65 0.38
N ASP A 37 -5.71 10.30 -0.72
CA ASP A 37 -5.47 9.74 -2.06
C ASP A 37 -3.97 9.70 -2.41
N SER A 38 -3.21 10.71 -1.96
CA SER A 38 -1.78 10.85 -2.24
C SER A 38 -0.95 9.74 -1.61
N GLY A 39 -1.19 9.39 -0.35
CA GLY A 39 -0.49 8.32 0.35
C GLY A 39 -0.75 6.96 -0.30
N VAL A 40 -1.99 6.67 -0.70
CA VAL A 40 -2.32 5.41 -1.40
C VAL A 40 -1.64 5.31 -2.76
N ARG A 41 -1.53 6.43 -3.51
CA ARG A 41 -0.78 6.44 -4.79
C ARG A 41 0.71 6.19 -4.61
N LEU A 42 1.33 6.76 -3.56
CA LEU A 42 2.74 6.51 -3.22
C LEU A 42 2.97 5.04 -2.88
N LEU A 43 2.10 4.46 -2.04
CA LEU A 43 2.14 3.05 -1.67
C LEU A 43 2.02 2.15 -2.90
N SER A 44 1.08 2.45 -3.80
CA SER A 44 0.92 1.69 -5.04
C SER A 44 2.16 1.75 -5.94
N THR A 45 2.91 2.85 -5.92
CA THR A 45 4.15 2.99 -6.69
C THR A 45 5.25 2.11 -6.08
N GLY A 46 5.38 2.10 -4.75
CA GLY A 46 6.34 1.26 -4.02
C GLY A 46 6.06 -0.24 -4.15
N LEU A 47 4.79 -0.64 -4.07
CA LEU A 47 4.36 -2.02 -4.32
C LEU A 47 4.61 -2.41 -5.78
N GLY A 48 4.37 -1.48 -6.71
CA GLY A 48 4.47 -1.76 -8.11
C GLY A 48 5.87 -2.06 -8.63
N SER A 49 6.91 -1.46 -8.06
CA SER A 49 8.29 -1.65 -8.55
C SER A 49 8.84 -3.06 -8.31
N LYS A 50 8.31 -3.81 -7.33
CA LYS A 50 8.71 -5.19 -7.05
C LYS A 50 7.84 -6.24 -7.74
N LEU A 51 6.57 -5.91 -7.99
CA LEU A 51 5.59 -6.82 -8.60
C LEU A 51 5.91 -7.19 -10.06
N SER A 52 6.76 -6.42 -10.74
CA SER A 52 7.26 -6.78 -12.08
C SER A 52 8.33 -7.88 -12.08
N GLU A 53 8.95 -8.17 -10.93
CA GLU A 53 10.03 -9.17 -10.83
C GLU A 53 9.61 -10.40 -10.02
N VAL A 54 8.65 -10.25 -9.10
CA VAL A 54 8.09 -11.33 -8.29
C VAL A 54 6.57 -11.27 -8.35
N LYS A 55 5.96 -12.29 -8.95
CA LYS A 55 4.50 -12.48 -8.94
C LYS A 55 4.00 -12.37 -7.48
N PRO A 56 2.95 -11.60 -7.17
CA PRO A 56 2.35 -11.52 -5.83
C PRO A 56 1.66 -12.84 -5.46
N SER A 57 2.42 -13.91 -5.30
CA SER A 57 1.86 -15.20 -4.86
C SER A 57 1.55 -15.21 -3.36
N HIS A 58 2.02 -14.20 -2.61
CA HIS A 58 1.99 -14.22 -1.14
C HIS A 58 1.31 -13.03 -0.47
N MET A 59 1.36 -11.81 -1.04
CA MET A 59 0.67 -10.66 -0.45
C MET A 59 -0.80 -10.71 -0.84
N ARG A 60 -1.68 -10.95 0.13
CA ARG A 60 -3.10 -11.24 -0.12
C ARG A 60 -4.02 -10.12 0.36
N GLU A 61 -3.54 -9.27 1.26
CA GLU A 61 -4.40 -8.29 1.90
C GLU A 61 -3.65 -7.01 2.28
N VAL A 62 -4.25 -5.87 1.94
CA VAL A 62 -3.86 -4.55 2.42
C VAL A 62 -5.07 -3.91 3.06
N ASP A 63 -5.04 -3.73 4.38
CA ASP A 63 -6.13 -3.06 5.09
C ASP A 63 -5.92 -1.53 5.05
N LEU A 64 -6.82 -0.84 4.36
CA LEU A 64 -6.89 0.63 4.29
C LEU A 64 -8.11 1.20 5.01
N SER A 65 -8.80 0.40 5.83
CA SER A 65 -9.98 0.82 6.58
C SER A 65 -9.68 2.09 7.37
N PHE A 66 -10.65 2.99 7.45
CA PHE A 66 -10.51 4.25 8.19
C PHE A 66 -9.40 5.20 7.69
N ASN A 67 -8.96 5.09 6.42
CA ASN A 67 -8.04 6.06 5.77
C ASN A 67 -8.72 7.08 4.85
N HIS A 68 -10.02 6.88 4.57
CA HIS A 68 -10.79 7.66 3.60
C HIS A 68 -10.03 8.00 2.30
N PRO A 69 -9.37 7.03 1.64
CA PRO A 69 -8.66 7.33 0.40
C PRO A 69 -9.65 7.67 -0.72
N GLY A 70 -9.20 8.51 -1.66
CA GLY A 70 -9.97 8.80 -2.86
C GLY A 70 -10.11 7.58 -3.77
N ASN A 71 -11.10 7.60 -4.66
CA ASN A 71 -11.36 6.50 -5.60
C ASN A 71 -10.19 6.24 -6.56
N SER A 72 -9.38 7.26 -6.88
CA SER A 72 -8.25 7.14 -7.82
C SER A 72 -7.10 6.34 -7.23
N GLY A 73 -6.71 6.61 -5.99
CA GLY A 73 -5.62 5.92 -5.30
C GLY A 73 -5.95 4.45 -5.07
N VAL A 74 -7.17 4.16 -4.60
CA VAL A 74 -7.64 2.78 -4.39
C VAL A 74 -7.62 2.00 -5.69
N LYS A 75 -8.17 2.54 -6.78
CA LYS A 75 -8.19 1.86 -8.08
C LYS A 75 -6.78 1.54 -8.60
N LEU A 76 -5.83 2.45 -8.40
CA LEU A 76 -4.45 2.27 -8.82
C LEU A 76 -3.76 1.16 -8.00
N LEU A 77 -3.98 1.15 -6.68
CA LEU A 77 -3.48 0.12 -5.78
C LEU A 77 -3.99 -1.27 -6.16
N PHE A 78 -5.31 -1.42 -6.32
CA PHE A 78 -5.93 -2.71 -6.69
C PHE A 78 -5.44 -3.21 -8.05
N ALA A 79 -5.34 -2.33 -9.05
CA ALA A 79 -4.80 -2.67 -10.36
C ALA A 79 -3.35 -3.19 -10.28
N ARG A 80 -2.57 -2.72 -9.30
CA ARG A 80 -1.20 -3.17 -9.11
C ARG A 80 -1.10 -4.48 -8.34
N LEU A 81 -2.04 -4.74 -7.43
CA LEU A 81 -2.10 -5.98 -6.65
C LEU A 81 -2.71 -7.15 -7.42
N GLU A 82 -3.15 -6.95 -8.68
CA GLU A 82 -3.88 -7.95 -9.46
C GLU A 82 -5.16 -8.45 -8.75
N ILE A 83 -5.72 -7.63 -7.84
CA ILE A 83 -6.97 -7.93 -7.14
C ILE A 83 -8.10 -7.39 -8.03
N GLU A 84 -8.85 -8.28 -8.68
CA GLU A 84 -10.10 -7.91 -9.36
C GLU A 84 -11.12 -7.46 -8.31
N THR A 85 -11.66 -6.24 -8.48
CA THR A 85 -12.78 -5.71 -7.69
C THR A 85 -14.12 -6.27 -8.16
#